data_AF-A0A0F8X9Q8-F1
#
_entry.id   AF-A0A0F8X9Q8-F1
#
_cell.length_a   1.000
_cell.length_b   1.000
_cell.length_c   1.000
_cell.angle_alpha   90.00
_cell.angle_beta   90.00
_cell.angle_gamma   90.00
#
_symmetry.space_group_name_H-M   'P 1'
#
loop_
_entity.id
_entity.type
_entity.pdbx_description
1 polymer ?
#
loop_
_entity_poly.entity_id
_entity_poly.type
_entity_poly.pdbx_seq_one_letter_code
_entity_poly.pdbx_strand_id
1 'polypeptide(L)'
;MLRPCLRTCPRATFRALVCPRCLHHDSLQFPAVISKNSPSSTPSRAIRPLQTAAIDSQDRVPLRKQLKQDAKAVRAHKRERREQEEASRQKWELTVGVEIHAQLNTQAKLFSKAPTSSSDLPNSNVALFDLAFPGSQPEFQTATLLPALRAAIALNCDIQPVSRFDRKHYFYQDQPAGYQITQYYEPFARNGFVDLFSHDGIAPEDGKHVRIGIKQIQLEQDTAKSQEYPPSTQLLDFNRVSHPLIEIITMPQIHTPATAAAFVRKVQSILQSCNAVTTGMELGGLRADINVSIRLRGDESGAHHYGDVQGLGQRTEIKNLSSFKAVEDAIIAEKNRQIAVLESGGAVEGETRGWTIGSTETRKLRGKEGEVDYRYMPDPDIPPLLIGDDLVSQLAGTLPTSPDALLDMLMGSEYSLPLEDAKPLVELEDGARLEYYQDVVDVLRDLQQDLDARARDAVGRVAGNWVLHELGGLLTKGDLAWDTERVTARSLATIIDQLQRKRITGATAKQVLAMVFEGDQRPVLQLLEEENLLLRPLSRQEYIALAEEAIRQNPQMVEQIRRKNQLGKLGWFVGQMMRMGEKGRVEAPKADAILRELILGGDSS
;
A
#
# COMPACT_ATOMS: atom_id res chain seq x y z
N MET A 1 14.40 26.83 3.58
CA MET A 1 14.95 27.10 2.23
C MET A 1 14.98 25.83 1.37
N LEU A 2 13.83 25.13 1.22
CA LEU A 2 13.67 23.92 0.38
C LEU A 2 12.55 24.08 -0.66
N ARG A 3 12.02 25.30 -0.81
CA ARG A 3 10.88 25.62 -1.70
C ARG A 3 11.13 25.54 -3.22
N PRO A 4 12.36 25.57 -3.78
CA PRO A 4 12.49 25.49 -5.24
C PRO A 4 12.11 24.12 -5.81
N CYS A 5 12.52 23.01 -5.19
CA CYS A 5 12.41 21.69 -5.84
C CYS A 5 10.97 21.19 -6.04
N LEU A 6 10.03 21.54 -5.15
CA LEU A 6 8.61 21.18 -5.31
C LEU A 6 7.88 22.04 -6.36
N ARG A 7 8.41 23.21 -6.73
CA ARG A 7 7.79 24.11 -7.74
C ARG A 7 8.55 24.22 -9.06
N THR A 8 9.78 23.69 -9.17
CA THR A 8 10.56 23.73 -10.42
C THR A 8 10.18 22.65 -11.44
N CYS A 9 9.24 21.76 -11.11
CA CYS A 9 8.54 21.00 -12.14
C CYS A 9 7.46 21.91 -12.76
N PRO A 10 7.54 22.25 -14.06
CA PRO A 10 6.44 22.98 -14.70
C PRO A 10 5.19 22.11 -14.56
N ARG A 11 4.07 22.73 -14.15
CA ARG A 11 2.73 22.12 -14.05
C ARG A 11 2.54 21.02 -15.10
N ALA A 12 2.87 19.79 -14.73
CA ALA A 12 2.52 18.60 -15.48
C ALA A 12 1.13 18.23 -14.96
N THR A 13 0.13 19.00 -15.39
CA THR A 13 -1.21 18.44 -15.46
C THR A 13 -1.07 17.14 -16.23
N PHE A 14 -1.33 16.00 -15.59
CA PHE A 14 -1.56 14.72 -16.24
C PHE A 14 -2.83 14.84 -17.10
N ARG A 15 -2.74 15.59 -18.20
CA ARG A 15 -3.61 15.42 -19.35
C ARG A 15 -2.82 14.58 -20.33
N ALA A 16 -3.27 13.35 -20.51
CA ALA A 16 -2.95 12.60 -21.71
C ALA A 16 -3.09 13.56 -22.91
N LEU A 17 -2.01 13.75 -23.67
CA LEU A 17 -2.04 14.46 -24.95
C LEU A 17 -2.78 13.56 -25.95
N VAL A 18 -4.11 13.51 -25.80
CA VAL A 18 -4.99 12.86 -26.76
C VAL A 18 -5.23 13.86 -27.90
N CYS A 19 -4.77 13.47 -29.09
CA CYS A 19 -5.02 14.18 -30.34
C CYS A 19 -6.54 14.36 -30.55
N PRO A 20 -7.06 15.57 -30.88
CA PRO A 20 -8.50 15.83 -31.01
C PRO A 20 -9.19 15.19 -32.23
N ARG A 21 -8.60 14.18 -32.88
CA ARG A 21 -9.14 13.52 -34.09
C ARG A 21 -9.63 12.09 -33.88
N CYS A 22 -9.64 11.59 -32.65
CA CYS A 22 -9.91 10.17 -32.37
C CYS A 22 -11.19 9.88 -31.57
N LEU A 23 -12.15 10.82 -31.52
CA LEU A 23 -13.47 10.59 -30.92
C LEU A 23 -14.52 10.39 -32.01
N HIS A 24 -14.78 9.14 -32.42
CA HIS A 24 -16.08 8.68 -32.90
C HIS A 24 -16.16 7.14 -33.01
N HIS A 25 -17.35 6.61 -32.68
CA HIS A 25 -17.83 5.21 -32.73
C HIS A 25 -17.33 4.29 -31.59
N ASP A 26 -18.13 3.46 -30.90
CA ASP A 26 -19.51 3.01 -31.11
C ASP A 26 -20.16 2.56 -29.78
N SER A 27 -21.48 2.72 -29.72
CA SER A 27 -22.38 2.25 -28.68
C SER A 27 -22.99 0.89 -29.06
N LEU A 28 -22.92 -0.13 -28.19
CA LEU A 28 -23.75 -1.34 -28.33
C LEU A 28 -24.28 -1.83 -26.97
N GLN A 29 -25.60 -2.02 -26.95
CA GLN A 29 -26.44 -2.46 -25.85
C GLN A 29 -26.47 -4.00 -25.73
N PHE A 30 -26.53 -4.52 -24.50
CA PHE A 30 -26.78 -5.93 -24.20
C PHE A 30 -28.29 -6.23 -24.08
N PRO A 31 -28.80 -7.36 -24.62
CA PRO A 31 -30.17 -7.78 -24.39
C PRO A 31 -30.31 -8.76 -23.20
N ALA A 32 -31.43 -8.61 -22.48
CA ALA A 32 -31.86 -9.45 -21.37
C ALA A 32 -32.41 -10.81 -21.84
N VAL A 33 -32.10 -11.88 -21.11
CA VAL A 33 -32.60 -13.24 -21.37
C VAL A 33 -33.69 -13.63 -20.37
N ILE A 34 -34.82 -14.05 -20.92
CA ILE A 34 -36.06 -14.50 -20.28
C ILE A 34 -35.97 -16.00 -19.97
N SER A 35 -36.31 -16.43 -18.74
CA SER A 35 -36.50 -17.85 -18.39
C SER A 35 -37.97 -18.25 -18.49
N LYS A 36 -38.28 -19.34 -19.21
CA LYS A 36 -39.60 -20.00 -19.24
C LYS A 36 -39.54 -21.40 -18.61
N ASN A 37 -40.60 -21.71 -17.86
CA ASN A 37 -40.94 -23.00 -17.23
C ASN A 37 -41.22 -24.14 -18.23
N SER A 38 -41.14 -25.40 -17.75
CA SER A 38 -42.20 -26.46 -17.77
C SER A 38 -41.58 -27.89 -17.51
N PRO A 39 -42.35 -28.98 -17.22
CA PRO A 39 -42.22 -29.75 -15.97
C PRO A 39 -42.14 -31.31 -16.11
N SER A 40 -42.36 -32.02 -14.99
CA SER A 40 -42.69 -33.46 -14.78
C SER A 40 -41.50 -34.43 -14.64
N SER A 41 -41.48 -35.52 -13.86
CA SER A 41 -42.36 -36.19 -12.89
C SER A 41 -41.53 -37.29 -12.17
N THR A 42 -41.87 -37.75 -10.97
CA THR A 42 -41.66 -39.14 -10.47
C THR A 42 -42.23 -39.34 -9.04
N PRO A 43 -42.56 -40.58 -8.61
CA PRO A 43 -43.67 -40.84 -7.68
C PRO A 43 -43.28 -41.15 -6.22
N SER A 44 -44.31 -41.11 -5.36
CA SER A 44 -44.31 -41.30 -3.91
C SER A 44 -43.93 -42.70 -3.42
N ARG A 45 -43.29 -42.79 -2.23
CA ARG A 45 -43.27 -44.01 -1.42
C ARG A 45 -43.50 -43.69 0.07
N ALA A 46 -44.39 -44.45 0.69
CA ALA A 46 -44.92 -44.28 2.04
C ALA A 46 -43.94 -44.67 3.17
N ILE A 47 -44.04 -43.97 4.30
CA ILE A 47 -43.27 -44.22 5.54
C ILE A 47 -44.20 -44.86 6.58
N ARG A 48 -43.80 -46.01 7.15
CA ARG A 48 -44.39 -46.60 8.37
C ARG A 48 -43.49 -46.29 9.57
N PRO A 49 -44.04 -46.01 10.77
CA PRO A 49 -43.23 -45.85 11.97
C PRO A 49 -43.09 -47.21 12.69
N LEU A 50 -41.87 -47.55 13.10
CA LEU A 50 -41.58 -48.62 14.05
C LEU A 50 -41.19 -47.97 15.39
N GLN A 51 -41.93 -48.29 16.45
CA GLN A 51 -41.53 -48.03 17.84
C GLN A 51 -40.74 -49.23 18.35
N THR A 52 -39.59 -48.99 18.97
CA THR A 52 -38.88 -49.97 19.80
C THR A 52 -38.61 -49.36 21.17
N ALA A 53 -39.04 -50.07 22.21
CA ALA A 53 -38.76 -49.74 23.60
C ALA A 53 -37.30 -50.05 23.93
N ALA A 54 -36.59 -49.12 24.56
CA ALA A 54 -35.22 -49.30 25.00
C ALA A 54 -35.17 -49.56 26.52
N ILE A 55 -34.40 -50.56 26.90
CA ILE A 55 -34.05 -50.89 28.30
C ILE A 55 -32.93 -49.92 28.72
N ASP A 56 -33.12 -49.28 29.87
CA ASP A 56 -32.23 -48.25 30.42
C ASP A 56 -31.03 -48.91 31.13
N SER A 57 -29.81 -48.55 30.73
CA SER A 57 -28.57 -48.97 31.39
C SER A 57 -27.91 -47.74 32.02
N GLN A 58 -27.64 -47.81 33.32
CA GLN A 58 -27.32 -46.68 34.19
C GLN A 58 -25.90 -46.10 34.05
N ASP A 59 -25.19 -46.38 32.95
CA ASP A 59 -23.83 -45.84 32.70
C ASP A 59 -23.71 -45.08 31.37
N ARG A 60 -24.80 -44.42 30.95
CA ARG A 60 -24.76 -43.54 29.78
C ARG A 60 -24.26 -42.15 30.16
N VAL A 61 -22.97 -41.90 29.94
CA VAL A 61 -22.48 -40.52 29.77
C VAL A 61 -23.29 -39.89 28.63
N PRO A 62 -24.00 -38.77 28.86
CA PRO A 62 -24.80 -38.16 27.80
C PRO A 62 -23.92 -37.86 26.59
N LEU A 63 -24.33 -38.25 25.39
CA LEU A 63 -23.58 -38.05 24.14
C LEU A 63 -23.09 -36.60 23.99
N ARG A 64 -23.89 -35.63 24.46
CA ARG A 64 -23.54 -34.20 24.50
C ARG A 64 -22.30 -33.90 25.36
N LYS A 65 -22.09 -34.63 26.46
CA LYS A 65 -20.93 -34.50 27.35
C LYS A 65 -19.68 -35.15 26.75
N GLN A 66 -19.82 -36.29 26.07
CA GLN A 66 -18.74 -36.92 25.29
C GLN A 66 -18.29 -36.02 24.13
N LEU A 67 -19.21 -35.56 23.27
CA LEU A 67 -18.90 -34.65 22.17
C LEU A 67 -18.23 -33.35 22.64
N LYS A 68 -18.61 -32.83 23.82
CA LYS A 68 -17.98 -31.64 24.42
C LYS A 68 -16.57 -31.94 24.94
N GLN A 69 -16.34 -33.13 25.50
CA GLN A 69 -15.02 -33.58 25.95
C GLN A 69 -14.09 -33.86 24.77
N ASP A 70 -14.58 -34.51 23.72
CA ASP A 70 -13.84 -34.77 22.49
C ASP A 70 -13.47 -33.47 21.79
N ALA A 71 -14.42 -32.53 21.66
CA ALA A 71 -14.14 -31.20 21.12
C ALA A 71 -13.12 -30.42 21.97
N LYS A 72 -13.12 -30.60 23.30
CA LYS A 72 -12.12 -29.99 24.20
C LYS A 72 -10.75 -30.64 24.05
N ALA A 73 -10.69 -31.97 23.91
CA ALA A 73 -9.47 -32.73 23.69
C ALA A 73 -8.84 -32.40 22.32
N VAL A 74 -9.64 -32.34 21.25
CA VAL A 74 -9.18 -31.90 19.92
C VAL A 74 -8.64 -30.47 19.97
N ARG A 75 -9.29 -29.56 20.69
CA ARG A 75 -8.79 -28.19 20.88
C ARG A 75 -7.50 -28.14 21.70
N ALA A 76 -7.37 -28.95 22.76
CA ALA A 76 -6.17 -29.03 23.58
C ALA A 76 -4.99 -29.60 22.78
N HIS A 77 -5.19 -30.71 22.07
CA HIS A 77 -4.19 -31.32 21.21
C HIS A 77 -3.77 -30.39 20.06
N LYS A 78 -4.71 -29.60 19.50
CA LYS A 78 -4.39 -28.57 18.51
C LYS A 78 -3.57 -27.42 19.12
N ARG A 79 -3.79 -27.09 20.40
CA ARG A 79 -3.03 -26.07 21.12
C ARG A 79 -1.61 -26.54 21.44
N GLU A 80 -1.47 -27.75 21.99
CA GLU A 80 -0.17 -28.36 22.28
C GLU A 80 0.66 -28.55 21.02
N ARG A 81 0.05 -29.01 19.91
CA ARG A 81 0.73 -29.13 18.62
C ARG A 81 1.21 -27.76 18.12
N ARG A 82 0.39 -26.71 18.25
CA ARG A 82 0.79 -25.33 17.91
C ARG A 82 1.94 -24.84 18.77
N GLU A 83 1.88 -25.05 20.08
CA GLU A 83 2.95 -24.65 21.01
C GLU A 83 4.27 -25.38 20.71
N GLN A 84 4.21 -26.66 20.34
CA GLN A 84 5.38 -27.42 19.87
C GLN A 84 5.91 -26.96 18.51
N GLU A 85 5.03 -26.70 17.54
CA GLU A 85 5.38 -26.13 16.23
C GLU A 85 6.03 -24.73 16.40
N GLU A 86 5.50 -23.89 17.30
CA GLU A 86 6.04 -22.58 17.65
C GLU A 86 7.45 -22.69 18.28
N ALA A 87 7.61 -23.60 19.25
CA ALA A 87 8.89 -23.84 19.91
C ALA A 87 9.95 -24.41 18.96
N SER A 88 9.55 -25.28 18.02
CA SER A 88 10.41 -25.75 16.93
C SER A 88 10.84 -24.56 16.05
N ARG A 89 9.90 -23.71 15.62
CA ARG A 89 10.18 -22.53 14.77
C ARG A 89 11.16 -21.54 15.38
N GLN A 90 11.22 -21.41 16.70
CA GLN A 90 12.15 -20.50 17.39
C GLN A 90 13.60 -21.00 17.41
N LYS A 91 13.80 -22.33 17.29
CA LYS A 91 15.14 -22.95 17.18
C LYS A 91 15.83 -22.61 15.86
N TRP A 92 15.05 -22.29 14.83
CA TRP A 92 15.54 -22.03 13.49
C TRP A 92 15.58 -20.53 13.19
N GLU A 93 16.72 -20.09 12.66
CA GLU A 93 16.91 -18.76 12.10
C GLU A 93 16.58 -18.79 10.61
N LEU A 94 15.69 -17.88 10.20
CA LEU A 94 15.34 -17.67 8.80
C LEU A 94 16.28 -16.62 8.21
N THR A 95 16.73 -16.85 6.99
CA THR A 95 17.42 -15.84 6.17
C THR A 95 16.77 -15.78 4.79
N VAL A 96 16.43 -14.58 4.36
CA VAL A 96 15.77 -14.32 3.08
C VAL A 96 16.57 -13.32 2.26
N GLY A 97 16.82 -13.67 1.00
CA GLY A 97 17.25 -12.75 -0.05
C GLY A 97 16.10 -12.51 -1.03
N VAL A 98 16.02 -11.31 -1.59
CA VAL A 98 14.95 -10.88 -2.49
C VAL A 98 15.56 -10.44 -3.81
N GLU A 99 14.93 -10.87 -4.90
CA GLU A 99 15.26 -10.47 -6.27
C GLU A 99 14.01 -9.82 -6.86
N ILE A 100 14.08 -8.52 -7.15
CA ILE A 100 12.95 -7.75 -7.68
C ILE A 100 13.21 -7.41 -9.13
N HIS A 101 12.32 -7.83 -10.02
CA HIS A 101 12.30 -7.40 -11.41
C HIS A 101 11.25 -6.30 -11.58
N ALA A 102 11.66 -5.12 -12.02
CA ALA A 102 10.77 -3.99 -12.21
C ALA A 102 10.85 -3.44 -13.64
N GLN A 103 9.69 -3.29 -14.29
CA GLN A 103 9.54 -2.75 -15.63
C GLN A 103 9.70 -1.23 -15.63
N LEU A 104 10.65 -0.73 -16.40
CA LEU A 104 10.92 0.70 -16.50
C LEU A 104 9.87 1.40 -17.37
N ASN A 105 9.59 2.65 -17.03
CA ASN A 105 8.58 3.48 -17.68
C ASN A 105 9.08 4.19 -18.95
N THR A 106 9.50 3.44 -19.95
CA THR A 106 9.98 3.99 -21.23
C THR A 106 9.00 3.78 -22.36
N GLN A 107 9.08 4.60 -23.40
CA GLN A 107 8.23 4.44 -24.59
C GLN A 107 8.73 3.34 -25.53
N ALA A 108 10.05 3.13 -25.59
CA ALA A 108 10.69 2.12 -26.44
C ALA A 108 11.31 1.01 -25.58
N LYS A 109 11.50 -0.15 -26.21
CA LYS A 109 12.15 -1.34 -25.64
C LYS A 109 13.64 -1.13 -25.39
N LEU A 110 14.29 -2.07 -24.70
CA LEU A 110 15.66 -1.90 -24.21
C LEU A 110 16.69 -1.92 -25.34
N PHE A 111 16.51 -2.82 -26.30
CA PHE A 111 17.42 -3.05 -27.42
C PHE A 111 16.75 -2.93 -28.79
N SER A 112 15.59 -2.28 -28.86
CA SER A 112 14.91 -1.99 -30.13
C SER A 112 14.03 -0.74 -30.02
N LYS A 113 13.71 -0.14 -31.17
CA LYS A 113 12.82 1.04 -31.27
C LYS A 113 11.33 0.70 -31.21
N ALA A 114 10.98 -0.59 -31.08
CA ALA A 114 9.57 -0.98 -30.95
C ALA A 114 9.00 -0.39 -29.64
N PRO A 115 7.73 0.05 -29.65
CA PRO A 115 7.13 0.63 -28.47
C PRO A 115 6.91 -0.44 -27.39
N THR A 116 6.93 -0.01 -26.13
CA THR A 116 6.47 -0.85 -25.02
C THR A 116 4.95 -0.81 -24.96
N SER A 117 4.30 -1.97 -24.77
CA SER A 117 2.85 -2.02 -24.57
C SER A 117 2.43 -3.24 -23.77
N SER A 118 1.41 -3.08 -22.93
CA SER A 118 0.85 -4.14 -22.10
C SER A 118 -0.54 -4.61 -22.55
N SER A 119 -1.22 -3.86 -23.42
CA SER A 119 -2.64 -4.07 -23.73
C SER A 119 -2.97 -4.11 -25.22
N ASP A 120 -2.01 -3.82 -26.09
CA ASP A 120 -2.27 -3.82 -27.54
C ASP A 120 -2.42 -5.24 -28.10
N LEU A 121 -2.83 -5.30 -29.38
CA LEU A 121 -2.96 -6.55 -30.13
C LEU A 121 -1.68 -7.40 -30.02
N PRO A 122 -1.78 -8.72 -29.76
CA PRO A 122 -0.60 -9.58 -29.64
C PRO A 122 0.34 -9.46 -30.85
N ASN A 123 1.64 -9.45 -30.59
CA ASN A 123 2.71 -9.37 -31.60
C ASN A 123 2.65 -8.13 -32.54
N SER A 124 2.01 -7.04 -32.13
CA SER A 124 1.93 -5.79 -32.91
C SER A 124 3.07 -4.80 -32.60
N ASN A 125 3.73 -4.95 -31.45
CA ASN A 125 4.77 -4.07 -30.95
C ASN A 125 6.11 -4.80 -30.90
N VAL A 126 6.64 -5.17 -32.06
CA VAL A 126 7.87 -5.97 -32.19
C VAL A 126 8.77 -5.45 -33.31
N ALA A 127 10.08 -5.45 -33.07
CA ALA A 127 11.11 -5.23 -34.08
C ALA A 127 11.70 -6.57 -34.58
N LEU A 128 12.50 -6.53 -35.65
CA LEU A 128 13.21 -7.72 -36.15
C LEU A 128 14.11 -8.34 -35.09
N PHE A 129 14.79 -7.51 -34.28
CA PHE A 129 15.63 -7.97 -33.18
C PHE A 129 14.83 -8.68 -32.08
N ASP A 130 13.66 -8.15 -31.73
CA ASP A 130 12.78 -8.73 -30.71
C ASP A 130 12.35 -10.17 -31.04
N LEU A 131 12.26 -10.48 -32.33
CA LEU A 131 11.90 -11.80 -32.86
C LEU A 131 13.11 -12.66 -33.22
N ALA A 132 14.33 -12.21 -32.87
CA ALA A 132 15.60 -12.85 -33.22
C ALA A 132 15.74 -13.15 -34.73
N PHE A 133 15.30 -12.23 -35.58
CA PHE A 133 15.39 -12.41 -37.03
C PHE A 133 16.88 -12.49 -37.45
N PRO A 134 17.29 -13.45 -38.30
CA PRO A 134 18.68 -13.60 -38.69
C PRO A 134 19.27 -12.30 -39.27
N GLY A 135 20.42 -11.88 -38.73
CA GLY A 135 21.10 -10.63 -39.13
C GLY A 135 20.64 -9.36 -38.39
N SER A 136 19.61 -9.44 -37.55
CA SER A 136 19.27 -8.35 -36.63
C SER A 136 20.31 -8.20 -35.52
N GLN A 137 20.42 -6.99 -34.97
CA GLN A 137 21.41 -6.60 -33.95
C GLN A 137 20.71 -5.78 -32.85
N PRO A 138 21.16 -5.86 -31.59
CA PRO A 138 20.61 -5.06 -30.50
C PRO A 138 20.92 -3.58 -30.68
N GLU A 139 19.92 -2.71 -30.54
CA GLU A 139 20.09 -1.26 -30.51
C GLU A 139 19.69 -0.71 -29.14
N PHE A 140 20.68 -0.51 -28.25
CA PHE A 140 20.43 0.01 -26.90
C PHE A 140 19.75 1.38 -26.91
N GLN A 141 18.60 1.49 -26.26
CA GLN A 141 17.84 2.74 -26.16
C GLN A 141 18.27 3.54 -24.92
N THR A 142 19.07 4.59 -25.11
CA THR A 142 19.63 5.39 -24.00
C THR A 142 18.58 5.98 -23.06
N ALA A 143 17.36 6.23 -23.55
CA ALA A 143 16.25 6.72 -22.73
C ALA A 143 15.87 5.77 -21.58
N THR A 144 16.15 4.47 -21.73
CA THR A 144 15.92 3.43 -20.71
C THR A 144 16.87 3.51 -19.52
N LEU A 145 18.04 4.13 -19.71
CA LEU A 145 19.01 4.32 -18.64
C LEU A 145 18.52 5.35 -17.60
N LEU A 146 17.75 6.37 -18.02
CA LEU A 146 17.33 7.45 -17.15
C LEU A 146 16.46 6.98 -15.96
N PRO A 147 15.37 6.22 -16.16
CA PRO A 147 14.61 5.66 -15.04
C PRO A 147 15.41 4.63 -14.23
N ALA A 148 16.30 3.86 -14.86
CA ALA A 148 17.18 2.92 -14.16
C ALA A 148 18.15 3.62 -13.20
N LEU A 149 18.76 4.73 -13.63
CA LEU A 149 19.63 5.55 -12.78
C LEU A 149 18.85 6.21 -11.65
N ARG A 150 17.65 6.75 -11.92
CA ARG A 150 16.77 7.30 -10.86
C ARG A 150 16.45 6.25 -9.80
N ALA A 151 16.09 5.04 -10.22
CA ALA A 151 15.85 3.93 -9.32
C ALA A 151 17.09 3.62 -8.46
N ALA A 152 18.27 3.48 -9.09
CA ALA A 152 19.49 3.14 -8.38
C ALA A 152 19.93 4.22 -7.37
N ILE A 153 19.85 5.50 -7.75
CA ILE A 153 20.15 6.62 -6.84
C ILE A 153 19.13 6.65 -5.68
N ALA A 154 17.83 6.48 -5.96
CA ALA A 154 16.79 6.44 -4.93
C ALA A 154 16.93 5.24 -3.98
N LEU A 155 17.56 4.16 -4.43
CA LEU A 155 17.92 2.98 -3.64
C LEU A 155 19.34 3.07 -3.05
N ASN A 156 19.91 4.28 -3.00
CA ASN A 156 21.20 4.60 -2.41
C ASN A 156 22.39 3.79 -2.97
N CYS A 157 22.33 3.38 -4.24
CA CYS A 157 23.40 2.60 -4.87
C CYS A 157 24.53 3.48 -5.43
N ASP A 158 25.74 2.91 -5.44
CA ASP A 158 26.89 3.44 -6.16
C ASP A 158 26.75 3.19 -7.66
N ILE A 159 26.57 4.26 -8.44
CA ILE A 159 26.54 4.18 -9.90
C ILE A 159 27.94 3.91 -10.44
N GLN A 160 28.07 2.90 -11.28
CA GLN A 160 29.34 2.53 -11.88
C GLN A 160 29.60 3.39 -13.14
N PRO A 161 30.79 3.97 -13.31
CA PRO A 161 31.09 4.82 -14.47
C PRO A 161 31.17 4.02 -15.78
N VAL A 162 31.40 2.71 -15.68
CA VAL A 162 31.43 1.77 -16.81
C VAL A 162 30.53 0.59 -16.48
N SER A 163 29.68 0.22 -17.43
CA SER A 163 28.83 -0.96 -17.34
C SER A 163 28.82 -1.71 -18.67
N ARG A 164 28.70 -3.04 -18.62
CA ARG A 164 28.70 -3.92 -19.80
C ARG A 164 27.52 -4.88 -19.76
N PHE A 165 27.05 -5.25 -20.94
CA PHE A 165 26.00 -6.24 -21.11
C PHE A 165 26.57 -7.62 -21.37
N ASP A 166 25.84 -8.63 -20.93
CA ASP A 166 26.19 -10.05 -20.97
C ASP A 166 25.00 -10.86 -21.49
N ARG A 167 25.30 -11.99 -22.14
CA ARG A 167 24.30 -12.97 -22.58
C ARG A 167 24.14 -14.07 -21.54
N LYS A 168 22.93 -14.20 -21.01
CA LYS A 168 22.48 -15.32 -20.18
C LYS A 168 21.78 -16.33 -21.08
N HIS A 169 22.46 -17.43 -21.42
CA HIS A 169 21.99 -18.40 -22.39
C HIS A 169 21.01 -19.41 -21.77
N TYR A 170 19.79 -19.48 -22.30
CA TYR A 170 18.83 -20.53 -22.02
C TYR A 170 17.80 -20.64 -23.15
N PHE A 171 17.34 -21.85 -23.41
CA PHE A 171 16.33 -22.10 -24.43
C PHE A 171 14.95 -22.16 -23.80
N TYR A 172 14.11 -21.21 -24.15
CA TYR A 172 12.69 -21.23 -23.82
C TYR A 172 11.91 -20.52 -24.92
N GLN A 173 10.65 -20.90 -25.15
CA GLN A 173 9.92 -20.38 -26.32
C GLN A 173 9.58 -18.88 -26.22
N ASP A 174 9.63 -18.32 -25.01
CA ASP A 174 9.40 -16.90 -24.75
C ASP A 174 10.65 -16.02 -24.92
N GLN A 175 11.82 -16.63 -25.15
CA GLN A 175 13.09 -15.96 -25.39
C GLN A 175 13.65 -16.39 -26.75
N PRO A 176 13.26 -15.72 -27.85
CA PRO A 176 13.49 -16.20 -29.22
C PRO A 176 14.97 -16.27 -29.60
N ALA A 177 15.82 -15.43 -28.98
CA ALA A 177 17.26 -15.42 -29.23
C ALA A 177 18.01 -16.62 -28.61
N GLY A 178 17.39 -17.38 -27.69
CA GLY A 178 18.07 -18.44 -26.93
C GLY A 178 19.06 -17.90 -25.87
N TYR A 179 19.05 -16.59 -25.65
CA TYR A 179 19.75 -15.90 -24.56
C TYR A 179 18.99 -14.62 -24.20
N GLN A 180 19.10 -14.21 -22.95
CA GLN A 180 18.62 -12.91 -22.43
C GLN A 180 19.83 -11.99 -22.27
N ILE A 181 19.74 -10.75 -22.77
CA ILE A 181 20.76 -9.73 -22.50
C ILE A 181 20.49 -9.13 -21.12
N THR A 182 21.52 -9.15 -20.27
CA THR A 182 21.51 -8.69 -18.86
C THR A 182 22.87 -8.08 -18.50
N GLN A 183 23.17 -7.83 -17.23
CA GLN A 183 24.49 -7.35 -16.77
C GLN A 183 24.95 -8.15 -15.54
N TYR A 184 25.78 -9.16 -15.78
CA TYR A 184 26.26 -10.06 -14.75
C TYR A 184 27.61 -9.61 -14.16
N TYR A 185 28.59 -9.32 -15.02
CA TYR A 185 29.95 -9.01 -14.56
C TYR A 185 30.10 -7.54 -14.14
N GLU A 186 29.49 -6.61 -14.88
CA GLU A 186 29.60 -5.16 -14.66
C GLU A 186 28.22 -4.48 -14.67
N PRO A 187 27.37 -4.76 -13.65
CA PRO A 187 26.09 -4.08 -13.47
C PRO A 187 26.28 -2.58 -13.30
N PHE A 188 25.29 -1.80 -13.74
CA PHE A 188 25.38 -0.34 -13.73
C PHE A 188 25.34 0.29 -12.32
N ALA A 189 24.86 -0.44 -11.30
CA ALA A 189 24.83 0.04 -9.93
C ALA A 189 25.10 -1.08 -8.89
N ARG A 190 25.76 -0.74 -7.79
CA ARG A 190 26.17 -1.67 -6.71
C ARG A 190 26.00 -1.05 -5.32
N ASN A 191 26.09 -1.87 -4.27
CA ASN A 191 26.23 -1.44 -2.87
C ASN A 191 25.16 -0.46 -2.36
N GLY A 192 23.91 -0.69 -2.73
CA GLY A 192 22.79 0.12 -2.22
C GLY A 192 22.26 -0.33 -0.87
N PHE A 193 21.22 0.34 -0.40
CA PHE A 193 20.46 -0.09 0.76
C PHE A 193 19.08 0.56 0.81
N VAL A 194 18.16 -0.10 1.51
CA VAL A 194 16.85 0.44 1.88
C VAL A 194 16.68 0.32 3.39
N ASP A 195 16.25 1.42 3.99
CA ASP A 195 15.84 1.48 5.38
C ASP A 195 14.36 1.14 5.50
N LEU A 196 14.03 0.27 6.45
CA LEU A 196 12.67 -0.06 6.85
C LEU A 196 12.47 0.38 8.29
N PHE A 197 11.33 0.98 8.56
CA PHE A 197 10.92 1.43 9.88
C PHE A 197 9.70 0.64 10.37
N SER A 198 9.38 0.76 11.66
CA SER A 198 8.20 0.12 12.25
C SER A 198 6.90 0.42 11.49
N HIS A 199 6.80 1.59 10.85
CA HIS A 199 5.61 2.02 10.10
C HIS A 199 5.48 1.39 8.71
N ASP A 200 6.53 0.76 8.18
CA ASP A 200 6.50 0.01 6.91
C ASP A 200 5.87 -1.39 7.08
N GLY A 201 5.64 -1.80 8.33
CA GLY A 201 5.05 -3.10 8.68
C GLY A 201 6.09 -4.22 8.83
N ILE A 202 7.31 -3.90 9.27
CA ILE A 202 8.29 -4.90 9.71
C ILE A 202 7.78 -5.66 10.94
N ALA A 203 8.31 -6.86 11.18
CA ALA A 203 7.93 -7.64 12.35
C ALA A 203 8.35 -6.92 13.64
N PRO A 204 7.53 -6.95 14.72
CA PRO A 204 7.88 -6.29 15.99
C PRO A 204 9.22 -6.77 16.59
N GLU A 205 9.58 -8.03 16.34
CA GLU A 205 10.84 -8.64 16.78
C GLU A 205 12.09 -8.12 16.06
N ASP A 206 11.93 -7.52 14.88
CA ASP A 206 13.03 -6.88 14.14
C ASP A 206 13.33 -5.46 14.64
N GLY A 207 12.55 -4.95 15.61
CA GLY A 207 12.76 -3.65 16.24
C GLY A 207 12.10 -2.49 15.51
N LYS A 208 12.69 -1.29 15.63
CA LYS A 208 12.13 -0.04 15.08
C LYS A 208 12.68 0.31 13.70
N HIS A 209 13.84 -0.24 13.35
CA HIS A 209 14.58 0.08 12.14
C HIS A 209 15.40 -1.13 11.72
N VAL A 210 15.35 -1.45 10.42
CA VAL A 210 16.13 -2.50 9.79
C VAL A 210 16.68 -1.94 8.48
N ARG A 211 17.98 -2.10 8.24
CA ARG A 211 18.60 -1.77 6.95
C ARG A 211 18.84 -3.04 6.15
N ILE A 212 18.36 -3.08 4.91
CA ILE A 212 18.59 -4.18 3.97
C ILE A 212 19.52 -3.70 2.85
N GLY A 213 20.67 -4.33 2.71
CA GLY A 213 21.63 -4.04 1.65
C GLY A 213 21.16 -4.52 0.27
N ILE A 214 21.46 -3.74 -0.76
CA ILE A 214 21.31 -4.10 -2.17
C ILE A 214 22.70 -4.39 -2.71
N LYS A 215 22.90 -5.61 -3.21
CA LYS A 215 24.18 -6.02 -3.81
C LYS A 215 24.41 -5.27 -5.12
N GLN A 216 23.44 -5.35 -6.03
CA GLN A 216 23.51 -4.74 -7.34
C GLN A 216 22.13 -4.49 -7.95
N ILE A 217 22.11 -3.59 -8.92
CA ILE A 217 20.99 -3.39 -9.84
C ILE A 217 21.52 -3.52 -11.25
N GLN A 218 20.85 -4.31 -12.07
CA GLN A 218 21.24 -4.60 -13.45
C GLN A 218 20.10 -4.32 -14.41
N LEU A 219 20.43 -3.87 -15.62
CA LEU A 219 19.49 -3.77 -16.74
C LEU A 219 19.35 -5.13 -17.42
N GLU A 220 18.12 -5.53 -17.73
CA GLU A 220 17.88 -6.76 -18.49
C GLU A 220 16.64 -6.69 -19.39
N GLN A 221 16.55 -7.64 -20.33
CA GLN A 221 15.39 -7.81 -21.19
C GLN A 221 14.28 -8.60 -20.50
N ASP A 222 13.03 -8.15 -20.60
CA ASP A 222 11.90 -9.03 -20.26
C ASP A 222 11.66 -10.11 -21.34
N THR A 223 11.02 -11.20 -20.94
CA THR A 223 10.62 -12.28 -21.85
C THR A 223 9.23 -12.05 -22.45
N ALA A 224 8.92 -12.76 -23.53
CA ALA A 224 7.56 -12.76 -24.09
C ALA A 224 6.52 -13.28 -23.08
N LYS A 225 5.25 -12.99 -23.33
CA LYS A 225 4.16 -13.58 -22.55
C LYS A 225 3.76 -14.91 -23.18
N SER A 226 3.69 -15.94 -22.36
CA SER A 226 3.19 -17.25 -22.75
C SER A 226 1.81 -17.51 -22.13
N GLN A 227 0.86 -17.99 -22.94
CA GLN A 227 -0.44 -18.44 -22.49
C GLN A 227 -0.68 -19.88 -22.92
N GLU A 228 -1.01 -20.74 -21.98
CA GLU A 228 -1.43 -22.11 -22.28
C GLU A 228 -2.88 -22.10 -22.75
N TYR A 229 -3.11 -22.65 -23.95
CA TYR A 229 -4.42 -22.90 -24.52
C TYR A 229 -4.66 -24.42 -24.56
N PRO A 230 -5.65 -24.92 -23.80
CA PRO A 230 -5.92 -26.35 -23.74
C PRO A 230 -6.19 -26.98 -25.12
N PRO A 231 -5.79 -28.25 -25.36
CA PRO A 231 -5.20 -29.18 -24.39
C PRO A 231 -3.66 -29.18 -24.33
N SER A 232 -2.96 -28.50 -25.25
CA SER A 232 -1.49 -28.54 -25.31
C SER A 232 -0.87 -27.45 -26.22
N THR A 233 -1.64 -26.41 -26.57
CA THR A 233 -1.14 -25.31 -27.41
C THR A 233 -0.60 -24.20 -26.53
N GLN A 234 0.53 -23.62 -26.90
CA GLN A 234 1.11 -22.47 -26.20
C GLN A 234 1.09 -21.28 -27.15
N LEU A 235 0.37 -20.24 -26.76
CA LEU A 235 0.30 -18.98 -27.49
C LEU A 235 1.37 -18.04 -26.95
N LEU A 236 2.16 -17.46 -27.84
CA LEU A 236 3.24 -16.54 -27.52
C LEU A 236 2.88 -15.14 -27.99
N ASP A 237 3.02 -14.18 -27.09
CA ASP A 237 2.91 -12.75 -27.37
C ASP A 237 4.24 -12.06 -27.08
N PHE A 238 4.93 -11.69 -28.15
CA PHE A 238 6.23 -11.03 -28.16
C PHE A 238 6.15 -9.52 -27.94
N ASN A 239 4.97 -8.92 -27.72
CA ASN A 239 4.88 -7.50 -27.38
C ASN A 239 5.78 -7.14 -26.19
N ARG A 240 5.82 -8.00 -25.17
CA ARG A 240 6.61 -7.77 -23.94
C ARG A 240 8.11 -8.07 -24.08
N VAL A 241 8.53 -8.87 -25.08
CA VAL A 241 9.94 -9.25 -25.20
C VAL A 241 10.81 -8.01 -25.34
N SER A 242 11.96 -7.98 -24.67
CA SER A 242 12.87 -6.83 -24.66
C SER A 242 12.30 -5.57 -24.01
N HIS A 243 11.18 -5.65 -23.27
CA HIS A 243 10.79 -4.58 -22.35
C HIS A 243 11.94 -4.30 -21.37
N PRO A 244 12.25 -3.04 -21.06
CA PRO A 244 13.34 -2.72 -20.16
C PRO A 244 12.99 -3.09 -18.72
N LEU A 245 13.84 -3.89 -18.10
CA LEU A 245 13.75 -4.23 -16.69
C LEU A 245 14.99 -3.74 -15.95
N ILE A 246 14.80 -3.42 -14.67
CA ILE A 246 15.87 -3.52 -13.68
C ILE A 246 15.63 -4.73 -12.80
N GLU A 247 16.69 -5.49 -12.54
CA GLU A 247 16.72 -6.53 -11.51
C GLU A 247 17.49 -5.99 -10.30
N ILE A 248 16.84 -5.95 -9.15
CA ILE A 248 17.38 -5.47 -7.87
C ILE A 248 17.63 -6.69 -6.99
N ILE A 249 18.91 -6.96 -6.69
CA ILE A 249 19.34 -8.14 -5.94
C ILE A 249 19.77 -7.70 -4.53
N THR A 250 19.11 -8.21 -3.50
CA THR A 250 19.46 -7.88 -2.11
C THR A 250 20.56 -8.76 -1.54
N MET A 251 21.19 -8.28 -0.47
CA MET A 251 21.88 -9.14 0.47
C MET A 251 20.85 -9.99 1.26
N PRO A 252 21.21 -11.22 1.69
CA PRO A 252 20.31 -12.09 2.45
C PRO A 252 20.32 -11.67 3.94
N GLN A 253 19.67 -10.55 4.24
CA GLN A 253 19.67 -9.91 5.58
C GLN A 253 18.27 -9.83 6.21
N ILE A 254 17.26 -10.43 5.57
CA ILE A 254 15.89 -10.41 6.07
C ILE A 254 15.62 -11.68 6.87
N HIS A 255 15.15 -11.52 8.11
CA HIS A 255 14.97 -12.63 9.05
C HIS A 255 13.53 -12.98 9.38
N THR A 256 12.56 -12.18 8.92
CA THR A 256 11.13 -12.44 9.13
C THR A 256 10.32 -12.31 7.83
N PRO A 257 9.25 -13.12 7.66
CA PRO A 257 8.40 -13.04 6.47
C PRO A 257 7.72 -11.67 6.29
N ALA A 258 7.26 -11.07 7.39
CA ALA A 258 6.61 -9.76 7.37
C ALA A 258 7.56 -8.65 6.88
N THR A 259 8.82 -8.69 7.33
CA THR A 259 9.86 -7.75 6.89
C THR A 259 10.22 -7.93 5.41
N ALA A 260 10.19 -9.17 4.87
CA ALA A 260 10.36 -9.39 3.43
C ALA A 260 9.24 -8.74 2.62
N ALA A 261 7.98 -8.90 3.04
CA ALA A 261 6.85 -8.25 2.38
C ALA A 261 6.89 -6.71 2.52
N ALA A 262 7.33 -6.20 3.67
CA ALA A 262 7.54 -4.76 3.90
C ALA A 262 8.65 -4.21 2.99
N PHE A 263 9.75 -4.95 2.82
CA PHE A 263 10.83 -4.59 1.90
C PHE A 263 10.33 -4.43 0.47
N VAL A 264 9.62 -5.43 -0.07
CA VAL A 264 9.11 -5.37 -1.45
C VAL A 264 8.13 -4.20 -1.64
N ARG A 265 7.26 -3.93 -0.65
CA ARG A 265 6.37 -2.74 -0.66
C ARG A 265 7.16 -1.44 -0.68
N LYS A 266 8.18 -1.31 0.17
CA LYS A 266 9.01 -0.11 0.27
C LYS A 266 9.74 0.16 -1.03
N VAL A 267 10.35 -0.86 -1.63
CA VAL A 267 11.01 -0.74 -2.94
C VAL A 267 10.01 -0.29 -4.01
N GLN A 268 8.81 -0.89 -4.09
CA GLN A 268 7.78 -0.45 -5.03
C GLN A 268 7.46 1.04 -4.85
N SER A 269 7.22 1.48 -3.61
CA SER A 269 6.92 2.89 -3.30
C SER A 269 8.05 3.83 -3.70
N ILE A 270 9.31 3.45 -3.43
CA ILE A 270 10.50 4.24 -3.83
C ILE A 270 10.55 4.36 -5.36
N LEU A 271 10.42 3.24 -6.09
CA LEU A 271 10.48 3.22 -7.56
C LEU A 271 9.36 4.05 -8.22
N GLN A 272 8.16 4.03 -7.64
CA GLN A 272 7.04 4.87 -8.07
C GLN A 272 7.33 6.35 -7.80
N SER A 273 7.83 6.67 -6.59
CA SER A 273 8.10 8.06 -6.19
C SER A 273 9.16 8.75 -7.05
N CYS A 274 10.15 8.01 -7.56
CA CYS A 274 11.17 8.55 -8.46
C CYS A 274 10.79 8.45 -9.94
N ASN A 275 9.56 8.02 -10.24
CA ASN A 275 9.04 7.81 -11.59
C ASN A 275 9.99 6.97 -12.44
N ALA A 276 10.42 5.83 -11.90
CA ALA A 276 11.23 4.85 -12.61
C ALA A 276 10.38 3.74 -13.27
N VAL A 277 9.19 3.48 -12.72
CA VAL A 277 8.29 2.38 -13.14
C VAL A 277 6.87 2.92 -13.32
N THR A 278 6.06 2.27 -14.16
CA THR A 278 4.65 2.64 -14.39
C THR A 278 3.65 1.85 -13.56
N THR A 279 3.97 0.60 -13.22
CA THR A 279 3.02 -0.36 -12.66
C THR A 279 3.64 -1.14 -11.50
N GLY A 280 2.83 -1.44 -10.48
CA GLY A 280 3.25 -2.24 -9.34
C GLY A 280 3.08 -3.75 -9.57
N MET A 281 3.16 -4.53 -8.49
CA MET A 281 2.98 -5.99 -8.54
C MET A 281 1.60 -6.40 -9.09
N GLU A 282 0.56 -5.64 -8.76
CA GLU A 282 -0.83 -5.93 -9.11
C GLU A 282 -1.10 -5.94 -10.62
N LEU A 283 -0.39 -5.11 -11.38
CA LEU A 283 -0.45 -5.05 -12.84
C LEU A 283 0.72 -5.80 -13.51
N GLY A 284 1.56 -6.49 -12.73
CA GLY A 284 2.69 -7.28 -13.23
C GLY A 284 3.91 -6.46 -13.64
N GLY A 285 3.96 -5.16 -13.30
CA GLY A 285 5.13 -4.30 -13.52
C GLY A 285 6.28 -4.57 -12.57
N LEU A 286 5.97 -5.17 -11.42
CA LEU A 286 6.95 -5.61 -10.43
C LEU A 286 6.76 -7.09 -10.12
N ARG A 287 7.85 -7.86 -10.11
CA ARG A 287 7.88 -9.28 -9.75
C ARG A 287 8.94 -9.50 -8.69
N ALA A 288 8.68 -10.38 -7.73
CA ALA A 288 9.63 -10.74 -6.69
C ALA A 288 9.88 -12.25 -6.70
N ASP A 289 11.15 -12.63 -6.80
CA ASP A 289 11.63 -13.99 -6.55
C ASP A 289 12.31 -14.01 -5.18
N ILE A 290 11.99 -15.03 -4.38
CA ILE A 290 12.38 -15.07 -2.97
C ILE A 290 13.28 -16.26 -2.70
N ASN A 291 14.45 -15.98 -2.15
CA ASN A 291 15.45 -16.98 -1.79
C ASN A 291 15.40 -17.24 -0.29
N VAL A 292 14.98 -18.44 0.11
CA VAL A 292 14.80 -18.84 1.51
C VAL A 292 15.88 -19.84 1.92
N SER A 293 16.49 -19.57 3.07
CA SER A 293 17.41 -20.48 3.76
C SER A 293 17.11 -20.47 5.25
N ILE A 294 17.22 -21.63 5.91
CA ILE A 294 17.15 -21.73 7.37
C ILE A 294 18.39 -22.39 7.94
N ARG A 295 18.72 -22.04 9.18
CA ARG A 295 19.78 -22.67 9.96
C ARG A 295 19.39 -22.78 11.42
N LEU A 296 20.07 -23.63 12.19
CA LEU A 296 19.89 -23.65 13.65
C LEU A 296 20.42 -22.34 14.24
N ARG A 297 19.67 -21.74 15.15
CA ARG A 297 20.06 -20.49 15.80
C ARG A 297 21.32 -20.71 16.64
N GLY A 298 22.33 -19.88 16.43
CA GLY A 298 23.64 -20.00 17.08
C GLY A 298 24.60 -21.00 16.41
N ASP A 299 24.18 -21.63 15.31
CA ASP A 299 25.07 -22.45 14.48
C ASP A 299 25.73 -21.58 13.40
N GLU A 300 27.02 -21.29 13.59
CA GLU A 300 27.86 -20.56 12.62
C GLU A 300 28.51 -21.49 11.58
N SER A 301 28.30 -22.81 11.68
CA SER A 301 28.94 -23.81 10.83
C SER A 301 28.30 -23.98 9.44
N GLY A 302 27.29 -23.16 9.09
CA GLY A 302 26.59 -23.28 7.83
C GLY A 302 27.54 -23.26 6.63
N ALA A 303 27.35 -24.23 5.73
CA ALA A 303 28.29 -24.51 4.64
C ALA A 303 28.26 -23.46 3.52
N HIS A 304 27.26 -22.60 3.49
CA HIS A 304 27.05 -21.64 2.41
C HIS A 304 27.32 -20.20 2.85
N HIS A 305 27.77 -19.39 1.90
CA HIS A 305 28.00 -17.96 2.07
C HIS A 305 27.46 -17.20 0.86
N TYR A 306 27.10 -15.93 1.07
CA TYR A 306 26.70 -15.03 -0.01
C TYR A 306 27.17 -13.61 0.30
N GLY A 307 28.10 -13.11 -0.51
CA GLY A 307 28.83 -11.89 -0.18
C GLY A 307 29.48 -12.01 1.19
N ASP A 308 29.20 -11.05 2.07
CA ASP A 308 29.75 -11.03 3.44
C ASP A 308 28.93 -11.84 4.46
N VAL A 309 27.78 -12.42 4.07
CA VAL A 309 26.94 -13.23 4.95
C VAL A 309 27.40 -14.69 4.93
N GLN A 310 27.81 -15.21 6.09
CA GLN A 310 28.33 -16.57 6.26
C GLN A 310 27.37 -17.44 7.08
N GLY A 311 27.60 -18.75 7.08
CA GLY A 311 26.85 -19.68 7.93
C GLY A 311 25.44 -19.97 7.41
N LEU A 312 25.16 -19.77 6.13
CA LEU A 312 23.84 -19.99 5.55
C LEU A 312 23.55 -21.50 5.36
N GLY A 313 22.28 -21.88 5.53
CA GLY A 313 21.78 -23.19 5.13
C GLY A 313 21.55 -23.29 3.62
N GLN A 314 21.10 -24.45 3.15
CA GLN A 314 20.81 -24.66 1.73
C GLN A 314 19.67 -23.75 1.25
N ARG A 315 19.90 -23.05 0.14
CA ARG A 315 18.95 -22.11 -0.47
C ARG A 315 17.89 -22.82 -1.31
N THR A 316 16.64 -22.41 -1.14
CA THR A 316 15.53 -22.69 -2.05
C THR A 316 14.97 -21.39 -2.62
N GLU A 317 14.72 -21.35 -3.93
CA GLU A 317 14.19 -20.18 -4.64
C GLU A 317 12.68 -20.37 -4.88
N ILE A 318 11.88 -19.37 -4.58
CA ILE A 318 10.42 -19.36 -4.81
C ILE A 318 10.11 -18.32 -5.88
N LYS A 319 9.46 -18.77 -6.97
CA LYS A 319 9.01 -17.92 -8.08
C LYS A 319 7.50 -17.74 -8.12
N ASN A 320 7.04 -16.83 -8.98
CA ASN A 320 5.63 -16.52 -9.27
C ASN A 320 4.88 -15.86 -8.10
N LEU A 321 5.52 -14.94 -7.39
CA LEU A 321 4.91 -14.19 -6.30
C LEU A 321 4.35 -12.87 -6.83
N SER A 322 3.03 -12.79 -6.92
CA SER A 322 2.30 -11.66 -7.53
C SER A 322 1.67 -10.69 -6.51
N SER A 323 1.89 -10.88 -5.21
CA SER A 323 1.42 -9.94 -4.19
C SER A 323 2.31 -9.98 -2.95
N PHE A 324 2.30 -8.90 -2.17
CA PHE A 324 3.06 -8.83 -0.91
C PHE A 324 2.64 -9.91 0.09
N LYS A 325 1.34 -10.25 0.13
CA LYS A 325 0.84 -11.33 0.98
C LYS A 325 1.30 -12.70 0.48
N ALA A 326 1.35 -12.91 -0.83
CA ALA A 326 1.93 -14.14 -1.39
C ALA A 326 3.41 -14.29 -1.01
N VAL A 327 4.20 -13.21 -1.02
CA VAL A 327 5.59 -13.22 -0.54
C VAL A 327 5.67 -13.71 0.91
N GLU A 328 4.89 -13.11 1.80
CA GLU A 328 4.87 -13.48 3.22
C GLU A 328 4.44 -14.95 3.43
N ASP A 329 3.30 -15.33 2.86
CA ASP A 329 2.72 -16.67 3.03
C ASP A 329 3.64 -17.75 2.43
N ALA A 330 4.29 -17.48 1.31
CA ALA A 330 5.22 -18.40 0.67
C ALA A 330 6.50 -18.63 1.49
N ILE A 331 7.05 -17.56 2.10
CA ILE A 331 8.21 -17.69 3.00
C ILE A 331 7.84 -18.51 4.22
N ILE A 332 6.65 -18.28 4.81
CA ILE A 332 6.15 -19.06 5.95
C ILE A 332 6.05 -20.54 5.58
N ALA A 333 5.43 -20.84 4.44
CA ALA A 333 5.28 -22.21 3.97
C ALA A 333 6.63 -22.90 3.72
N GLU A 334 7.56 -22.21 3.06
CA GLU A 334 8.88 -22.76 2.76
C GLU A 334 9.75 -22.94 4.00
N LYS A 335 9.74 -21.98 4.93
CA LYS A 335 10.40 -22.11 6.24
C LYS A 335 9.92 -23.36 6.96
N ASN A 336 8.60 -23.54 7.07
CA ASN A 336 8.02 -24.69 7.77
C ASN A 336 8.38 -26.01 7.09
N ARG A 337 8.41 -26.04 5.76
CA ARG A 337 8.83 -27.21 4.98
C ARG A 337 10.28 -27.57 5.25
N GLN A 338 11.20 -26.60 5.17
CA GLN A 338 12.62 -26.84 5.43
C GLN A 338 12.85 -27.35 6.86
N ILE A 339 12.16 -26.77 7.85
CA ILE A 339 12.22 -27.24 9.24
C ILE A 339 11.80 -28.71 9.34
N ALA A 340 10.66 -29.07 8.74
CA ALA A 340 10.16 -30.45 8.78
C ALA A 340 11.13 -31.45 8.13
N VAL A 341 11.80 -31.06 7.04
CA VAL A 341 12.82 -31.90 6.39
C VAL A 341 14.03 -32.10 7.30
N LEU A 342 14.56 -31.03 7.90
CA LEU A 342 15.75 -31.13 8.76
C LEU A 342 15.45 -31.85 10.08
N GLU A 343 14.29 -31.63 10.69
CA GLU A 343 13.90 -32.31 11.94
C GLU A 343 13.59 -33.80 11.74
N SER A 344 13.22 -34.22 10.52
CA SER A 344 13.10 -35.63 10.17
C SER A 344 14.44 -36.30 9.82
N GLY A 345 15.56 -35.57 9.94
CA GLY A 345 16.91 -36.06 9.61
C GLY A 345 17.22 -36.06 8.10
N GLY A 346 16.36 -35.44 7.29
CA GLY A 346 16.61 -35.24 5.86
C GLY A 346 17.53 -34.05 5.58
N ALA A 347 17.84 -33.83 4.30
CA ALA A 347 18.58 -32.68 3.82
C ALA A 347 17.70 -31.82 2.91
N VAL A 348 17.78 -30.49 3.05
CA VAL A 348 17.17 -29.56 2.10
C VAL A 348 17.99 -29.60 0.82
N GLU A 349 17.36 -29.82 -0.32
CA GLU A 349 17.99 -29.72 -1.64
C GLU A 349 17.88 -28.30 -2.18
N GLY A 350 18.88 -27.87 -2.97
CA GLY A 350 18.74 -26.67 -3.77
C GLY A 350 17.75 -26.91 -4.91
N GLU A 351 16.67 -26.14 -4.96
CA GLU A 351 15.62 -26.30 -5.98
C GLU A 351 14.86 -24.99 -6.21
N THR A 352 14.21 -24.89 -7.37
CA THR A 352 13.27 -23.80 -7.67
C THR A 352 11.84 -24.31 -7.42
N ARG A 353 11.09 -23.57 -6.62
CA ARG A 353 9.72 -23.87 -6.22
C ARG A 353 8.77 -22.78 -6.70
N GLY A 354 7.50 -23.14 -6.83
CA GLY A 354 6.42 -22.25 -7.24
C GLY A 354 5.43 -22.03 -6.11
N TRP A 355 4.82 -20.86 -6.12
CA TRP A 355 3.69 -20.51 -5.26
C TRP A 355 2.40 -20.34 -6.07
N THR A 356 1.27 -20.66 -5.45
CA THR A 356 -0.06 -20.42 -6.03
C THR A 356 -0.93 -19.75 -4.98
N ILE A 357 -1.72 -18.77 -5.38
CA ILE A 357 -2.59 -18.02 -4.47
C ILE A 357 -3.57 -18.99 -3.78
N GLY A 358 -3.67 -18.90 -2.45
CA GLY A 358 -4.49 -19.79 -1.62
C GLY A 358 -3.85 -21.14 -1.30
N SER A 359 -2.64 -21.43 -1.80
CA SER A 359 -1.88 -22.61 -1.40
C SER A 359 -1.40 -22.49 0.05
N THR A 360 -1.24 -23.63 0.72
CA THR A 360 -0.59 -23.73 2.03
C THR A 360 0.84 -24.26 1.94
N GLU A 361 1.29 -24.61 0.73
CA GLU A 361 2.58 -25.24 0.47
C GLU A 361 3.21 -24.68 -0.81
N THR A 362 4.55 -24.65 -0.84
CA THR A 362 5.33 -24.44 -2.06
C THR A 362 5.38 -25.75 -2.84
N ARG A 363 5.42 -25.69 -4.18
CA ARG A 363 5.53 -26.89 -5.04
C ARG A 363 6.86 -26.91 -5.76
N LYS A 364 7.50 -28.08 -5.85
CA LYS A 364 8.73 -28.24 -6.64
C LYS A 364 8.40 -28.04 -8.12
N LEU A 365 9.06 -27.07 -8.77
CA LEU A 365 8.94 -26.86 -10.22
C LEU A 365 10.03 -27.63 -10.96
N ARG A 366 11.27 -27.49 -10.48
CA ARG A 366 12.46 -28.17 -11.02
C ARG A 366 13.46 -28.45 -9.92
N GLY A 367 14.11 -29.62 -9.96
CA GLY A 367 15.28 -29.93 -9.14
C GLY A 367 16.57 -29.38 -9.76
N LYS A 368 17.63 -29.22 -8.96
CA LYS A 368 19.00 -28.92 -9.44
C LYS A 368 19.76 -30.19 -9.85
N GLU A 369 19.22 -31.02 -10.75
CA GLU A 369 20.09 -31.99 -11.43
C GLU A 369 20.94 -31.23 -12.47
N GLY A 370 22.14 -30.84 -12.04
CA GLY A 370 23.01 -29.87 -12.73
C GLY A 370 22.54 -28.44 -12.47
N GLU A 371 23.42 -27.58 -11.94
CA GLU A 371 23.15 -26.14 -12.09
C GLU A 371 23.04 -25.86 -13.58
N VAL A 372 21.91 -25.28 -14.00
CA VAL A 372 21.74 -24.87 -15.40
C VAL A 372 22.82 -23.83 -15.67
N ASP A 373 23.88 -24.26 -16.34
CA ASP A 373 24.96 -23.38 -16.73
C ASP A 373 24.43 -22.42 -17.81
N TYR A 374 24.09 -21.22 -17.36
CA TYR A 374 23.62 -20.14 -18.22
C TYR A 374 24.73 -19.60 -19.14
N ARG A 375 25.99 -20.07 -19.01
CA ARG A 375 27.13 -19.72 -19.87
C ARG A 375 27.21 -18.22 -20.12
N TYR A 376 27.28 -17.45 -19.02
CA TYR A 376 27.38 -15.99 -19.09
C TYR A 376 28.59 -15.57 -19.92
N MET A 377 28.36 -14.77 -20.94
CA MET A 377 29.40 -14.25 -21.83
C MET A 377 29.17 -12.77 -22.07
N PRO A 378 30.22 -11.92 -22.04
CA PRO A 378 30.10 -10.52 -22.48
C PRO A 378 29.48 -10.44 -23.86
N ASP A 379 28.48 -9.56 -24.02
CA ASP A 379 27.82 -9.36 -25.30
C ASP A 379 28.77 -8.60 -26.25
N PRO A 380 29.18 -9.20 -27.39
CA PRO A 380 30.10 -8.56 -28.32
C PRO A 380 29.44 -7.49 -29.19
N ASP A 381 28.10 -7.50 -29.28
CA ASP A 381 27.34 -6.66 -30.20
C ASP A 381 26.98 -5.31 -29.57
N ILE A 382 27.10 -5.18 -28.24
CA ILE A 382 26.76 -3.96 -27.50
C ILE A 382 28.04 -3.34 -26.91
N PRO A 383 28.36 -2.08 -27.25
CA PRO A 383 29.52 -1.41 -26.67
C PRO A 383 29.31 -1.15 -25.16
N PRO A 384 30.40 -0.98 -24.39
CA PRO A 384 30.31 -0.59 -22.99
C PRO A 384 29.55 0.73 -22.82
N LEU A 385 28.72 0.79 -21.78
CA LEU A 385 28.03 2.00 -21.37
C LEU A 385 28.96 2.84 -20.49
N LEU A 386 29.24 4.07 -20.91
CA LEU A 386 29.99 5.05 -20.13
C LEU A 386 28.99 6.04 -19.50
N ILE A 387 28.91 6.03 -18.18
CA ILE A 387 27.95 6.84 -17.42
C ILE A 387 28.70 8.05 -16.84
N GLY A 388 28.33 9.24 -17.29
CA GLY A 388 28.96 10.50 -16.86
C GLY A 388 28.49 10.92 -15.46
N ASP A 389 29.44 11.38 -14.63
CA ASP A 389 29.17 11.89 -13.27
C ASP A 389 28.26 13.13 -13.28
N ASP A 390 28.29 13.91 -14.37
CA ASP A 390 27.43 15.07 -14.59
C ASP A 390 25.95 14.66 -14.69
N LEU A 391 25.66 13.59 -15.44
CA LEU A 391 24.32 13.03 -15.54
C LEU A 391 23.84 12.49 -14.19
N VAL A 392 24.69 11.76 -13.47
CA VAL A 392 24.36 11.22 -12.14
C VAL A 392 24.06 12.35 -11.16
N SER A 393 24.90 13.38 -11.14
CA SER A 393 24.73 14.56 -10.27
C SER A 393 23.44 15.33 -10.61
N GLN A 394 23.15 15.51 -11.90
CA GLN A 394 21.92 16.16 -12.35
C GLN A 394 20.68 15.35 -11.93
N LEU A 395 20.71 14.02 -12.09
CA LEU A 395 19.61 13.16 -11.69
C LEU A 395 19.43 13.19 -10.17
N ALA A 396 20.50 13.08 -9.39
CA ALA A 396 20.45 13.19 -7.93
C ALA A 396 19.85 14.53 -7.46
N GLY A 397 20.18 15.64 -8.13
CA GLY A 397 19.63 16.97 -7.81
C GLY A 397 18.19 17.20 -8.29
N THR A 398 17.67 16.37 -9.20
CA THR A 398 16.31 16.48 -9.76
C THR A 398 15.36 15.38 -9.28
N LEU A 399 15.86 14.45 -8.47
CA LEU A 399 15.03 13.42 -7.87
C LEU A 399 13.96 14.03 -6.95
N PRO A 400 12.73 13.51 -7.00
CA PRO A 400 11.72 13.84 -6.01
C PRO A 400 12.18 13.51 -4.59
N THR A 401 11.66 14.24 -3.60
CA THR A 401 11.89 13.95 -2.19
C THR A 401 11.42 12.53 -1.89
N SER A 402 12.25 11.74 -1.19
CA SER A 402 11.91 10.36 -0.86
C SER A 402 10.67 10.29 0.06
N PRO A 403 9.89 9.20 0.02
CA PRO A 403 8.74 9.02 0.92
C PRO A 403 9.10 9.21 2.40
N ASP A 404 10.25 8.72 2.85
CA ASP A 404 10.71 8.89 4.24
C ASP A 404 11.00 10.35 4.58
N ALA A 405 11.68 11.08 3.69
CA ALA A 405 11.93 12.49 3.90
C ALA A 405 10.64 13.32 3.88
N LEU A 406 9.62 12.91 3.11
CA LEU A 406 8.29 13.52 3.16
C LEU A 406 7.60 13.24 4.50
N LEU A 407 7.67 12.01 5.02
CA LEU A 407 7.12 11.68 6.34
C LEU A 407 7.81 12.49 7.45
N ASP A 408 9.13 12.56 7.45
CA ASP A 408 9.90 13.35 8.41
C ASP A 408 9.52 14.84 8.36
N MET A 409 9.32 15.38 7.15
CA MET A 409 8.86 16.76 6.95
C MET A 409 7.46 16.99 7.52
N LEU A 410 6.51 16.09 7.24
CA LEU A 410 5.14 16.18 7.74
C LEU A 410 5.02 15.98 9.25
N MET A 411 5.86 15.13 9.83
CA MET A 411 5.91 14.90 11.28
C MET A 411 6.72 15.98 12.02
N GLY A 412 7.59 16.70 11.31
CA GLY A 412 8.40 17.79 11.83
C GLY A 412 7.56 18.98 12.31
N SER A 413 8.24 19.95 12.94
CA SER A 413 7.58 21.11 13.56
C SER A 413 6.75 21.96 12.59
N GLU A 414 7.04 21.90 11.28
CA GLU A 414 6.34 22.67 10.26
C GLU A 414 4.86 22.28 10.12
N TYR A 415 4.55 20.99 10.21
CA TYR A 415 3.19 20.46 10.01
C TYR A 415 2.66 19.73 11.25
N SER A 416 3.55 19.13 12.04
CA SER A 416 3.28 18.43 13.30
C SER A 416 2.20 17.35 13.17
N LEU A 417 2.14 16.65 12.05
CA LEU A 417 1.18 15.57 11.82
C LEU A 417 1.60 14.32 12.58
N PRO A 418 0.64 13.56 13.15
CA PRO A 418 0.94 12.21 13.59
C PRO A 418 1.21 11.32 12.37
N LEU A 419 2.02 10.28 12.55
CA LEU A 419 2.37 9.32 11.49
C LEU A 419 1.13 8.71 10.81
N GLU A 420 0.07 8.46 11.60
CA GLU A 420 -1.20 7.91 11.13
C GLU A 420 -1.92 8.82 10.11
N ASP A 421 -1.67 10.13 10.13
CA ASP A 421 -2.18 11.09 9.14
C ASP A 421 -1.14 11.38 8.05
N ALA A 422 0.15 11.49 8.42
CA ALA A 422 1.22 11.80 7.47
C ALA A 422 1.38 10.72 6.39
N LYS A 423 1.30 9.44 6.78
CA LYS A 423 1.48 8.31 5.86
C LYS A 423 0.40 8.23 4.78
N PRO A 424 -0.91 8.27 5.12
CA PRO A 424 -1.96 8.34 4.12
C PRO A 424 -1.84 9.52 3.15
N LEU A 425 -1.36 10.69 3.58
CA LEU A 425 -1.17 11.83 2.67
C LEU A 425 -0.15 11.52 1.57
N VAL A 426 0.95 10.85 1.93
CA VAL A 426 2.01 10.47 0.99
C VAL A 426 1.56 9.34 0.07
N GLU A 427 0.85 8.34 0.59
CA GLU A 427 0.51 7.11 -0.16
C GLU A 427 -0.72 7.24 -1.07
N LEU A 428 -1.64 8.16 -0.77
CA LEU A 428 -2.91 8.23 -1.49
C LEU A 428 -2.82 9.07 -2.77
N GLU A 429 -3.48 8.58 -3.83
CA GLU A 429 -3.57 9.25 -5.15
C GLU A 429 -2.20 9.60 -5.72
N ASP A 430 -1.20 8.73 -5.52
CA ASP A 430 0.19 8.92 -5.96
C ASP A 430 0.79 10.27 -5.52
N GLY A 431 0.41 10.75 -4.33
CA GLY A 431 0.88 12.01 -3.75
C GLY A 431 0.06 13.24 -4.10
N ALA A 432 -0.94 13.15 -5.00
CA ALA A 432 -1.81 14.29 -5.31
C ALA A 432 -2.57 14.81 -4.09
N ARG A 433 -2.88 13.91 -3.13
CA ARG A 433 -3.47 14.24 -1.84
C ARG A 433 -2.56 15.14 -1.00
N LEU A 434 -1.26 14.83 -0.98
CA LEU A 434 -0.23 15.60 -0.27
C LEU A 434 -0.07 17.00 -0.85
N GLU A 435 -0.02 17.12 -2.19
CA GLU A 435 0.08 18.42 -2.86
C GLU A 435 -1.11 19.31 -2.52
N TYR A 436 -2.33 18.77 -2.61
CA TYR A 436 -3.55 19.49 -2.22
C TYR A 436 -3.52 19.92 -0.76
N TYR A 437 -3.08 19.05 0.14
CA TYR A 437 -2.91 19.37 1.56
C TYR A 437 -1.93 20.54 1.76
N GLN A 438 -0.78 20.53 1.08
CA GLN A 438 0.20 21.60 1.17
C GLN A 438 -0.37 22.92 0.63
N ASP A 439 -1.14 22.89 -0.46
CA ASP A 439 -1.84 24.07 -0.98
C ASP A 439 -2.85 24.64 0.04
N VAL A 440 -3.61 23.77 0.73
CA VAL A 440 -4.54 24.19 1.80
C VAL A 440 -3.77 24.84 2.96
N VAL A 441 -2.65 24.26 3.37
CA VAL A 441 -1.80 24.81 4.43
C VAL A 441 -1.22 26.17 4.04
N ASP A 442 -0.74 26.33 2.81
CA ASP A 442 -0.20 27.60 2.31
C ASP A 442 -1.27 28.69 2.31
N VAL A 443 -2.48 28.39 1.80
CA VAL A 443 -3.59 29.36 1.82
C VAL A 443 -4.00 29.70 3.25
N LEU A 444 -4.03 28.73 4.16
CA LEU A 444 -4.36 28.98 5.57
C LEU A 444 -3.32 29.88 6.25
N ARG A 445 -2.03 29.63 6.02
CA ARG A 445 -0.93 30.46 6.57
C ARG A 445 -1.07 31.91 6.12
N ASP A 446 -1.49 32.14 4.88
CA ASP A 446 -1.76 33.48 4.35
C ASP A 446 -3.00 34.13 4.98
N LEU A 447 -4.08 33.36 5.17
CA LEU A 447 -5.33 33.86 5.79
C LEU A 447 -5.21 34.14 7.29
N GLN A 448 -4.23 33.55 7.98
CA GLN A 448 -4.14 33.52 9.45
C GLN A 448 -2.90 34.20 10.02
N GLN A 449 -2.28 35.10 9.25
CA GLN A 449 -1.10 35.84 9.68
C GLN A 449 -1.33 36.67 10.97
N ASP A 450 -2.59 37.07 11.21
CA ASP A 450 -3.05 37.83 12.37
C ASP A 450 -3.38 36.96 13.60
N LEU A 451 -3.39 35.63 13.48
CA LEU A 451 -3.66 34.73 14.60
C LEU A 451 -2.41 34.51 15.48
N ASP A 452 -2.64 34.08 16.72
CA ASP A 452 -1.57 33.81 17.68
C ASP A 452 -0.66 32.65 17.21
N ALA A 453 0.55 32.61 17.76
CA ALA A 453 1.54 31.61 17.36
C ALA A 453 1.02 30.17 17.52
N ARG A 454 0.24 29.89 18.58
CA ARG A 454 -0.34 28.56 18.81
C ARG A 454 -1.33 28.13 17.73
N ALA A 455 -2.19 29.04 17.26
CA ALA A 455 -3.10 28.74 16.16
C ALA A 455 -2.32 28.48 14.86
N ARG A 456 -1.30 29.30 14.58
CA ARG A 456 -0.43 29.14 13.40
C ARG A 456 0.34 27.82 13.40
N ASP A 457 0.84 27.39 14.56
CA ASP A 457 1.52 26.09 14.73
C ASP A 457 0.58 24.89 14.56
N ALA A 458 -0.74 25.08 14.74
CA ALA A 458 -1.74 24.03 14.61
C ALA A 458 -2.28 23.88 13.17
N VAL A 459 -1.94 24.78 12.24
CA VAL A 459 -2.47 24.82 10.87
C VAL A 459 -2.26 23.49 10.15
N GLY A 460 -1.06 22.92 10.23
CA GLY A 460 -0.72 21.66 9.58
C GLY A 460 -1.65 20.51 10.03
N ARG A 461 -1.82 20.33 11.35
CA ARG A 461 -2.72 19.31 11.91
C ARG A 461 -4.17 19.52 11.53
N VAL A 462 -4.66 20.76 11.61
CA VAL A 462 -6.08 21.04 11.30
C VAL A 462 -6.35 20.79 9.82
N ALA A 463 -5.48 21.28 8.93
CA ALA A 463 -5.60 20.99 7.50
C ALA A 463 -5.56 19.48 7.22
N GLY A 464 -4.67 18.73 7.88
CA GLY A 464 -4.53 17.29 7.66
C GLY A 464 -5.80 16.55 8.04
N ASN A 465 -6.39 16.94 9.19
CA ASN A 465 -7.65 16.36 9.64
C ASN A 465 -8.80 16.59 8.65
N TRP A 466 -8.91 17.81 8.12
CA TRP A 466 -9.96 18.17 7.17
C TRP A 466 -9.78 17.52 5.80
N VAL A 467 -8.54 17.42 5.30
CA VAL A 467 -8.24 16.78 4.02
C VAL A 467 -8.47 15.27 4.09
N LEU A 468 -7.95 14.60 5.12
CA LEU A 468 -8.00 13.14 5.23
C LEU A 468 -9.36 12.64 5.68
N HIS A 469 -9.94 13.22 6.72
CA HIS A 469 -11.11 12.65 7.39
C HIS A 469 -12.41 13.28 6.91
N GLU A 470 -12.48 14.62 6.81
CA GLU A 470 -13.72 15.29 6.43
C GLU A 470 -13.95 15.22 4.90
N LEU A 471 -12.98 15.66 4.09
CA LEU A 471 -13.07 15.58 2.64
C LEU A 471 -12.94 14.13 2.14
N GLY A 472 -11.96 13.38 2.67
CA GLY A 472 -11.82 11.95 2.36
C GLY A 472 -13.07 11.15 2.69
N GLY A 473 -13.74 11.43 3.82
CA GLY A 473 -15.00 10.79 4.20
C GLY A 473 -16.15 11.07 3.22
N LEU A 474 -16.22 12.28 2.65
CA LEU A 474 -17.21 12.61 1.61
C LEU A 474 -16.95 11.85 0.31
N LEU A 475 -15.68 11.75 -0.12
CA LEU A 475 -15.30 10.98 -1.31
C LEU A 475 -15.64 9.50 -1.15
N THR A 476 -15.28 8.89 -0.03
CA THR A 476 -15.60 7.48 0.26
C THR A 476 -17.10 7.25 0.30
N LYS A 477 -17.88 8.15 0.91
CA LYS A 477 -19.34 8.03 0.97
C LYS A 477 -20.00 8.19 -0.40
N GLY A 478 -19.43 9.04 -1.25
CA GLY A 478 -19.89 9.27 -2.62
C GLY A 478 -19.43 8.23 -3.64
N ASP A 479 -18.49 7.35 -3.27
CA ASP A 479 -17.77 6.46 -4.21
C ASP A 479 -17.18 7.23 -5.40
N LEU A 480 -16.56 8.39 -5.11
CA LEU A 480 -16.01 9.29 -6.10
C LEU A 480 -14.48 9.26 -6.09
N ALA A 481 -13.89 9.34 -7.28
CA ALA A 481 -12.45 9.52 -7.46
C ALA A 481 -11.99 10.88 -6.92
N TRP A 482 -10.71 10.97 -6.56
CA TRP A 482 -10.10 12.22 -6.11
C TRP A 482 -10.14 13.28 -7.22
N ASP A 483 -10.66 14.46 -6.88
CA ASP A 483 -10.75 15.60 -7.79
C ASP A 483 -10.56 16.90 -7.01
N THR A 484 -9.45 17.59 -7.29
CA THR A 484 -9.10 18.87 -6.65
C THR A 484 -10.03 20.02 -7.05
N GLU A 485 -10.77 19.89 -8.16
CA GLU A 485 -11.71 20.93 -8.63
C GLU A 485 -13.02 20.90 -7.86
N ARG A 486 -13.43 19.73 -7.34
CA ARG A 486 -14.69 19.58 -6.58
C ARG A 486 -14.70 20.41 -5.29
N VAL A 487 -13.57 20.43 -4.59
CA VAL A 487 -13.35 21.35 -3.45
C VAL A 487 -11.99 21.96 -3.62
N THR A 488 -11.92 23.20 -4.11
CA THR A 488 -10.62 23.88 -4.26
C THR A 488 -9.91 24.06 -2.92
N ALA A 489 -8.57 24.05 -2.92
CA ALA A 489 -7.78 24.28 -1.70
C ALA A 489 -8.15 25.61 -1.00
N ARG A 490 -8.47 26.63 -1.79
CA ARG A 490 -8.92 27.94 -1.28
C ARG A 490 -10.28 27.87 -0.58
N SER A 491 -11.24 27.12 -1.14
CA SER A 491 -12.54 26.92 -0.50
C SER A 491 -12.38 26.21 0.84
N LEU A 492 -11.63 25.10 0.88
CA LEU A 492 -11.41 24.35 2.11
C LEU A 492 -10.66 25.19 3.16
N ALA A 493 -9.60 25.89 2.77
CA ALA A 493 -8.86 26.79 3.65
C ALA A 493 -9.75 27.89 4.22
N THR A 494 -10.67 28.46 3.42
CA THR A 494 -11.60 29.50 3.89
C THR A 494 -12.58 28.95 4.93
N ILE A 495 -13.10 27.72 4.73
CA ILE A 495 -13.97 27.05 5.71
C ILE A 495 -13.22 26.86 7.04
N ILE A 496 -12.00 26.34 6.97
CA ILE A 496 -11.15 26.10 8.14
C ILE A 496 -10.82 27.42 8.87
N ASP A 497 -10.52 28.48 8.12
CA ASP A 497 -10.25 29.81 8.69
C ASP A 497 -11.45 30.36 9.48
N GLN A 498 -12.65 30.33 8.88
CA GLN A 498 -13.86 30.80 9.57
C GLN A 498 -14.17 29.97 10.83
N LEU A 499 -13.87 28.66 10.80
CA LEU A 499 -14.00 27.79 11.96
C LEU A 499 -13.01 28.16 13.07
N GLN A 500 -11.73 28.34 12.75
CA GLN A 500 -10.70 28.69 13.74
C GLN A 500 -10.92 30.09 14.34
N ARG A 501 -11.43 31.04 13.54
CA ARG A 501 -11.88 32.35 14.00
C ARG A 501 -13.17 32.30 14.83
N LYS A 502 -13.74 31.11 15.04
CA LYS A 502 -15.00 30.87 15.75
C LYS A 502 -16.18 31.66 15.17
N ARG A 503 -16.17 31.93 13.86
CA ARG A 503 -17.30 32.55 13.14
C ARG A 503 -18.33 31.53 12.70
N ILE A 504 -17.96 30.24 12.67
CA ILE A 504 -18.87 29.13 12.40
C ILE A 504 -18.59 27.99 13.39
N THR A 505 -19.58 27.11 13.59
CA THR A 505 -19.41 25.90 14.40
C THR A 505 -18.82 24.76 13.57
N GLY A 506 -18.30 23.72 14.22
CA GLY A 506 -17.81 22.53 13.51
C GLY A 506 -18.90 21.83 12.68
N ALA A 507 -20.13 21.79 13.18
CA ALA A 507 -21.27 21.23 12.43
C ALA A 507 -21.58 22.04 11.17
N THR A 508 -21.57 23.37 11.29
CA THR A 508 -21.74 24.29 10.16
C THR A 508 -20.62 24.13 9.14
N ALA A 509 -19.37 24.05 9.58
CA ALA A 509 -18.23 23.90 8.69
C ALA A 509 -18.32 22.62 7.85
N LYS A 510 -18.75 21.49 8.46
CA LYS A 510 -19.01 20.23 7.75
C LYS A 510 -20.17 20.35 6.76
N GLN A 511 -21.24 21.05 7.14
CA GLN A 511 -22.37 21.32 6.25
C GLN A 511 -21.95 22.14 5.02
N VAL A 512 -21.16 23.20 5.23
CA VAL A 512 -20.65 24.05 4.14
C VAL A 512 -19.71 23.27 3.23
N LEU A 513 -18.82 22.45 3.80
CA LEU A 513 -17.97 21.56 3.02
C LEU A 513 -18.79 20.63 2.13
N ALA A 514 -19.87 20.04 2.65
CA ALA A 514 -20.77 19.19 1.88
C ALA A 514 -21.45 19.95 0.73
N MET A 515 -21.92 21.19 0.95
CA MET A 515 -22.52 22.01 -0.11
C MET A 515 -21.53 22.30 -1.24
N VAL A 516 -20.29 22.71 -0.90
CA VAL A 516 -19.24 22.94 -1.90
C VAL A 516 -18.92 21.65 -2.64
N PHE A 517 -18.80 20.53 -1.91
CA PHE A 517 -18.55 19.21 -2.48
C PHE A 517 -19.66 18.74 -3.44
N GLU A 518 -20.92 19.07 -3.16
CA GLU A 518 -22.08 18.76 -4.00
C GLU A 518 -22.18 19.65 -5.26
N GLY A 519 -21.38 20.73 -5.32
CA GLY A 519 -21.22 21.56 -6.51
C GLY A 519 -21.53 23.04 -6.31
N ASP A 520 -21.72 23.52 -5.08
CA ASP A 520 -21.87 24.95 -4.82
C ASP A 520 -20.56 25.70 -5.12
N GLN A 521 -20.62 26.60 -6.11
CA GLN A 521 -19.49 27.39 -6.59
C GLN A 521 -19.41 28.79 -5.97
N ARG A 522 -20.35 29.16 -5.08
CA ARG A 522 -20.33 30.45 -4.41
C ARG A 522 -19.08 30.57 -3.53
N PRO A 523 -18.45 31.76 -3.42
CA PRO A 523 -17.41 32.01 -2.43
C PRO A 523 -17.91 31.64 -1.03
N VAL A 524 -17.09 30.93 -0.25
CA VAL A 524 -17.48 30.41 1.08
C VAL A 524 -18.05 31.49 2.00
N LEU A 525 -17.50 32.71 1.97
CA LEU A 525 -18.01 33.82 2.78
C LEU A 525 -19.42 34.25 2.37
N GLN A 526 -19.69 34.31 1.06
CA GLN A 526 -21.01 34.63 0.53
C GLN A 526 -22.03 33.52 0.87
N LEU A 527 -21.63 32.27 0.72
CA LEU A 527 -22.43 31.11 1.09
C LEU A 527 -22.83 31.14 2.58
N LEU A 528 -21.90 31.51 3.47
CA LEU A 528 -22.17 31.61 4.90
C LEU A 528 -23.18 32.71 5.25
N GLU A 529 -23.15 33.84 4.55
CA GLU A 529 -24.06 34.96 4.75
C GLU A 529 -25.47 34.66 4.22
N GLU A 530 -25.56 34.18 2.97
CA GLU A 530 -26.83 33.91 2.30
C GLU A 530 -27.63 32.78 2.98
N GLU A 531 -26.95 31.74 3.45
CA GLU A 531 -27.57 30.61 4.14
C GLU A 531 -27.77 30.86 5.65
N ASN A 532 -27.46 32.07 6.14
CA ASN A 532 -27.50 32.44 7.57
C ASN A 532 -26.73 31.47 8.49
N LEU A 533 -25.56 31.02 8.05
CA LEU A 533 -24.76 30.00 8.73
C LEU A 533 -23.70 30.59 9.68
N LEU A 534 -23.52 31.91 9.70
CA LEU A 534 -22.62 32.58 10.64
C LEU A 534 -23.10 32.42 12.08
N LEU A 535 -22.15 32.13 12.99
CA LEU A 535 -22.39 32.04 14.42
C LEU A 535 -22.88 33.39 14.94
N ARG A 536 -24.13 33.42 15.42
CA ARG A 536 -24.70 34.55 16.17
C ARG A 536 -24.74 34.18 17.65
N PRO A 537 -23.69 34.52 18.42
CA PRO A 537 -23.61 34.11 19.82
C PRO A 537 -24.80 34.65 20.60
N LEU A 538 -25.39 33.80 21.45
CA LEU A 538 -26.41 34.22 22.40
C LEU A 538 -25.78 35.13 23.47
N SER A 539 -26.54 36.13 23.90
CA SER A 539 -26.25 36.91 25.10
C SER A 539 -26.32 36.02 26.34
N ARG A 540 -25.65 36.45 27.42
CA ARG A 540 -25.68 35.73 28.70
C ARG A 540 -27.11 35.52 29.21
N GLN A 541 -28.00 36.51 29.02
CA GLN A 541 -29.39 36.41 29.45
C GLN A 541 -30.17 35.35 28.67
N GLU A 542 -29.94 35.24 27.36
CA GLU A 542 -30.54 34.18 26.55
C GLU A 542 -30.04 32.79 26.96
N TYR A 543 -28.74 32.64 27.29
CA TYR A 543 -28.22 31.38 27.83
C TYR A 543 -28.86 31.00 29.17
N ILE A 544 -29.07 31.97 30.06
CA ILE A 544 -29.73 31.74 31.35
C ILE A 544 -31.18 31.30 31.12
N ALA A 545 -31.92 31.99 30.25
CA ALA A 545 -33.31 31.64 29.95
C ALA A 545 -33.44 30.21 29.37
N LEU A 546 -32.54 29.83 28.46
CA LEU A 546 -32.46 28.47 27.90
C LEU A 546 -32.12 27.43 28.97
N ALA A 547 -31.17 27.73 29.85
CA ALA A 547 -30.79 26.84 30.95
C ALA A 547 -31.92 26.66 31.96
N GLU A 548 -32.60 27.74 32.34
CA GLU A 548 -33.76 27.73 33.26
C GLU A 548 -34.94 26.95 32.69
N GLU A 549 -35.24 27.09 31.40
CA GLU A 549 -36.26 26.27 30.73
C GLU A 549 -35.86 24.79 30.73
N ALA A 550 -34.62 24.45 30.37
CA ALA A 550 -34.16 23.06 30.37
C ALA A 550 -34.22 22.43 31.79
N ILE A 551 -33.82 23.20 32.81
CA ILE A 551 -33.91 22.84 34.25
C ILE A 551 -35.37 22.63 34.66
N ARG A 552 -36.27 23.56 34.31
CA ARG A 552 -37.70 23.48 34.65
C ARG A 552 -38.38 22.27 34.03
N GLN A 553 -37.99 21.87 32.82
CA GLN A 553 -38.54 20.67 32.18
C GLN A 553 -38.06 19.36 32.84
N ASN A 554 -36.94 19.38 33.58
CA ASN A 554 -36.30 18.17 34.12
C ASN A 554 -35.79 18.31 35.56
N PRO A 555 -36.64 18.71 36.53
CA PRO A 555 -36.21 19.05 37.89
C PRO A 555 -35.63 17.85 38.65
N GLN A 556 -36.13 16.64 38.40
CA GLN A 556 -35.62 15.41 39.03
C GLN A 556 -34.16 15.13 38.68
N MET A 557 -33.73 15.49 37.46
CA MET A 557 -32.35 15.28 37.01
C MET A 557 -31.40 16.31 37.64
N VAL A 558 -31.88 17.54 37.88
CA VAL A 558 -31.13 18.57 38.61
C VAL A 558 -30.90 18.16 40.06
N GLU A 559 -31.91 17.59 40.73
CA GLU A 559 -31.77 17.10 42.10
C GLU A 559 -30.74 15.95 42.19
N GLN A 560 -30.70 15.07 41.18
CA GLN A 560 -29.69 14.02 41.08
C GLN A 560 -28.28 14.57 40.88
N ILE A 561 -28.13 15.69 40.15
CA ILE A 561 -26.83 16.37 40.01
C ILE A 561 -26.42 16.97 41.35
N ARG A 562 -27.30 17.74 42.01
CA ARG A 562 -27.01 18.44 43.28
C ARG A 562 -26.75 17.48 44.45
N ARG A 563 -27.63 16.49 44.67
CA ARG A 563 -27.59 15.62 45.85
C ARG A 563 -26.77 14.35 45.69
N LYS A 564 -26.67 13.82 44.47
CA LYS A 564 -25.95 12.55 44.18
C LYS A 564 -24.65 12.74 43.41
N ASN A 565 -24.20 13.99 43.20
CA ASN A 565 -22.97 14.38 42.50
C ASN A 565 -22.79 13.72 41.12
N GLN A 566 -23.88 13.51 40.38
CA GLN A 566 -23.87 12.86 39.07
C GLN A 566 -23.54 13.85 37.94
N LEU A 567 -22.34 14.43 37.97
CA LEU A 567 -21.88 15.50 37.06
C LEU A 567 -21.98 15.14 35.57
N GLY A 568 -21.93 13.86 35.20
CA GLY A 568 -22.12 13.41 33.81
C GLY A 568 -23.47 13.79 33.20
N LYS A 569 -24.47 14.12 34.02
CA LYS A 569 -25.79 14.56 33.57
C LYS A 569 -25.82 16.02 33.11
N LEU A 570 -24.80 16.82 33.39
CA LEU A 570 -24.66 18.16 32.81
C LEU A 570 -24.58 18.12 31.28
N GLY A 571 -23.86 17.12 30.73
CA GLY A 571 -23.77 16.93 29.27
C GLY A 571 -25.13 16.69 28.60
N TRP A 572 -26.07 16.08 29.33
CA TRP A 572 -27.45 15.92 28.85
C TRP A 572 -28.19 17.26 28.76
N PHE A 573 -28.05 18.12 29.77
CA PHE A 573 -28.62 19.47 29.76
C PHE A 573 -28.00 20.37 28.69
N VAL A 574 -26.69 20.28 28.46
CA VAL A 574 -26.02 20.94 27.33
C VAL A 574 -26.65 20.49 26.02
N GLY A 575 -26.87 19.19 25.85
CA GLY A 575 -27.56 18.63 24.67
C GLY A 575 -29.00 19.13 24.50
N GLN A 576 -29.74 19.34 25.60
CA GLN A 576 -31.09 19.92 25.54
C GLN A 576 -31.07 21.40 25.16
N MET A 577 -30.19 22.20 25.77
CA MET A 577 -30.02 23.60 25.39
C MET A 577 -29.66 23.74 23.91
N MET A 578 -28.82 22.84 23.39
CA MET A 578 -28.47 22.81 21.96
C MET A 578 -29.64 22.42 21.04
N ARG A 579 -30.60 21.62 21.51
CA ARG A 579 -31.82 21.28 20.75
C ARG A 579 -32.87 22.38 20.79
N MET A 580 -32.99 23.05 21.93
CA MET A 580 -34.00 24.08 22.19
C MET A 580 -33.61 25.43 21.59
N GLY A 581 -32.31 25.74 21.57
CA GLY A 581 -31.80 26.94 20.91
C GLY A 581 -31.82 26.80 19.38
N GLU A 582 -31.82 27.95 18.70
CA GLU A 582 -31.68 28.00 17.25
C GLU A 582 -30.37 27.33 16.79
N LYS A 583 -30.45 26.55 15.69
CA LYS A 583 -29.32 25.79 15.16
C LYS A 583 -28.12 26.70 14.93
N GLY A 584 -26.98 26.33 15.51
CA GLY A 584 -25.71 27.04 15.33
C GLY A 584 -25.54 28.29 16.18
N ARG A 585 -26.43 28.60 17.15
CA ARG A 585 -26.27 29.76 18.06
C ARG A 585 -25.79 29.41 19.48
N VAL A 586 -25.95 28.16 19.91
CA VAL A 586 -25.59 27.69 21.25
C VAL A 586 -24.18 27.10 21.24
N GLU A 587 -23.26 27.72 21.97
CA GLU A 587 -21.89 27.23 22.19
C GLU A 587 -21.86 26.30 23.41
N ALA A 588 -21.54 25.02 23.18
CA ALA A 588 -21.53 23.99 24.23
C ALA A 588 -20.67 24.36 25.47
N PRO A 589 -19.45 24.93 25.33
CA PRO A 589 -18.66 25.32 26.51
C PRO A 589 -19.30 26.43 27.35
N LYS A 590 -19.97 27.40 26.70
CA LYS A 590 -20.68 28.49 27.41
C LYS A 590 -21.96 27.97 28.08
N ALA A 591 -22.69 27.08 27.40
CA ALA A 591 -23.86 26.42 27.97
C ALA A 591 -23.49 25.60 29.22
N ASP A 592 -22.40 24.81 29.17
CA ASP A 592 -21.91 24.06 30.32
C ASP A 592 -21.52 24.97 31.49
N ALA A 593 -20.82 26.08 31.22
CA ALA A 593 -20.44 27.06 32.24
C ALA A 593 -21.66 27.67 32.95
N ILE A 594 -22.68 28.10 32.20
CA ILE A 594 -23.93 28.67 32.77
C ILE A 594 -24.72 27.61 33.53
N LEU A 595 -24.80 26.37 33.03
CA LEU A 595 -25.47 25.27 33.74
C LEU A 595 -24.76 24.93 35.05
N ARG A 596 -23.42 24.92 35.08
CA ARG A 596 -22.65 24.73 36.32
C ARG A 596 -22.92 25.85 37.30
N GLU A 597 -22.95 27.10 36.85
CA GLU A 597 -23.28 28.25 37.68
C GLU A 597 -24.68 28.11 38.32
N LEU A 598 -25.72 27.80 37.51
CA LEU A 598 -27.10 27.73 37.99
C LEU A 598 -27.41 26.46 38.81
N ILE A 599 -26.80 25.33 38.47
CA ILE A 599 -27.08 24.05 39.14
C ILE A 599 -26.19 23.85 40.36
N LEU A 600 -24.91 24.27 40.33
CA LEU A 600 -23.95 24.03 41.41
C LEU A 600 -23.61 25.28 42.24
N GLY A 601 -23.82 26.49 41.71
CA GLY A 601 -23.51 27.76 42.39
C GLY A 601 -24.60 28.28 43.33
N GLY A 602 -25.67 27.52 43.56
CA GLY A 602 -26.84 27.95 44.33
C GLY A 602 -26.78 27.78 45.85
N ASP A 603 -25.66 27.34 46.44
CA ASP A 603 -25.54 27.02 47.89
C ASP A 603 -24.94 28.16 48.74
N SER A 604 -25.24 29.42 48.41
CA SER A 604 -24.92 30.57 49.28
C SER A 604 -26.09 31.55 49.38
N SER A 605 -27.18 31.08 49.99
CA SER A 605 -28.26 31.92 50.55
C SER A 605 -28.89 31.20 51.74
#